data_AF-A0A652K9Z5-F1
#
_entry.id   AF-A0A652K9Z5-F1
#
_cell.length_a   1.000
_cell.length_b   1.000
_cell.length_c   1.000
_cell.angle_alpha   90.00
_cell.angle_beta   90.00
_cell.angle_gamma   90.00
#
_symmetry.space_group_name_H-M   'P 1'
#
loop_
_entity.id
_entity.type
_entity.pdbx_description
1 polymer ?
#
loop_
_entity_poly.entity_id
_entity_poly.type
_entity_poly.pdbx_seq_one_letter_code
_entity_poly.pdbx_strand_id
1 'polypeptide(L)'
;MEPLTAIAAAGVALVVKGALEATGQEAGRSGWTGGSRLVARIRERFRGDGDAEAALERVTDTPDDETGRQDLERMLSAHMLRDRDFEGDMRRLVDEAVAASGRGGPQVSAALIKNAQVFNNKVEIQGDWNVS
;
A
#
# COMPACT_ATOMS: atom_id res chain seq x y z
N MET A 1 -1.77 9.09 10.25
CA MET A 1 -0.63 9.10 9.31
C MET A 1 -0.95 10.09 8.22
N GLU A 2 0.03 10.87 7.76
CA GLU A 2 -0.14 11.73 6.59
C GLU A 2 -0.63 10.87 5.39
N PRO A 3 -1.52 11.38 4.51
CA PRO A 3 -2.07 10.57 3.43
C PRO A 3 -1.00 9.93 2.53
N LEU A 4 0.13 10.62 2.33
CA LEU A 4 1.27 10.16 1.54
C LEU A 4 2.02 8.99 2.18
N THR A 5 2.25 9.02 3.49
CA THR A 5 2.97 7.94 4.17
C THR A 5 2.14 6.66 4.21
N ALA A 6 0.82 6.77 4.30
CA ALA A 6 -0.07 5.62 4.18
C ALA A 6 0.01 4.94 2.81
N ILE A 7 0.08 5.72 1.71
CA ILE A 7 0.24 5.19 0.35
C ILE A 7 1.62 4.58 0.16
N ALA A 8 2.68 5.19 0.69
CA ALA A 8 4.03 4.64 0.65
C ALA A 8 4.11 3.29 1.37
N ALA A 9 3.61 3.22 2.60
CA ALA A 9 3.59 1.99 3.40
C ALA A 9 2.79 0.88 2.71
N ALA A 10 1.62 1.22 2.13
CA ALA A 10 0.84 0.28 1.34
C ALA A 10 1.61 -0.19 0.10
N GLY A 11 2.28 0.71 -0.61
CA GLY A 11 3.15 0.39 -1.74
C GLY A 11 4.24 -0.62 -1.36
N VAL A 12 4.97 -0.38 -0.26
CA VAL A 12 5.98 -1.30 0.26
C VAL A 12 5.38 -2.68 0.60
N ALA A 13 4.23 -2.71 1.27
CA ALA A 13 3.56 -3.97 1.61
C ALA A 13 3.18 -4.79 0.36
N LEU A 14 2.78 -4.12 -0.72
CA LEU A 14 2.48 -4.78 -1.98
C LEU A 14 3.74 -5.30 -2.69
N VAL A 15 4.87 -4.57 -2.61
CA VAL A 15 6.17 -5.05 -3.11
C VAL A 15 6.60 -6.32 -2.36
N VAL A 16 6.56 -6.28 -1.02
CA VAL A 16 6.88 -7.43 -0.15
C VAL A 16 6.02 -8.63 -0.49
N LYS A 17 4.70 -8.44 -0.59
CA LYS A 17 3.77 -9.51 -0.96
C LYS A 17 4.11 -10.09 -2.34
N GLY A 18 4.42 -9.25 -3.33
CA GLY A 18 4.80 -9.70 -4.68
C GLY A 18 6.10 -10.50 -4.69
N ALA A 19 7.08 -10.12 -3.87
CA ALA A 19 8.34 -10.83 -3.72
C ALA A 19 8.17 -12.21 -3.04
N LEU A 20 7.34 -12.27 -1.99
CA LEU A 20 7.01 -13.53 -1.31
C LEU A 20 6.23 -14.49 -2.23
N GLU A 21 5.29 -13.98 -3.03
CA GLU A 21 4.56 -14.78 -4.02
C GLU A 21 5.46 -15.30 -5.15
N ALA A 22 6.50 -14.55 -5.54
CA ALA A 22 7.44 -14.96 -6.58
C ALA A 22 8.45 -16.03 -6.09
N THR A 23 8.78 -16.03 -4.80
CA THR A 23 9.72 -16.97 -4.17
C THR A 23 9.03 -18.27 -3.71
N GLY A 24 7.75 -18.22 -3.34
CA GLY A 24 6.93 -19.41 -3.14
C GLY A 24 6.61 -20.10 -4.47
N GLN A 25 6.57 -21.44 -4.50
CA GLN A 25 6.28 -22.23 -5.72
C GLN A 25 4.86 -22.06 -6.32
N GLU A 26 4.13 -20.99 -5.95
CA GLU A 26 2.85 -20.58 -6.52
C GLU A 26 2.99 -19.65 -7.75
N ALA A 27 4.19 -19.52 -8.30
CA ALA A 27 4.46 -18.83 -9.57
C ALA A 27 3.63 -19.36 -10.78
N GLY A 28 2.88 -20.44 -10.61
CA GLY A 28 2.31 -21.22 -11.70
C GLY A 28 0.88 -20.92 -12.16
N ARG A 29 0.03 -20.14 -11.46
CA ARG A 29 -1.39 -20.07 -11.89
C ARG A 29 -2.19 -18.78 -11.70
N SER A 30 -1.71 -17.82 -10.91
CA SER A 30 -2.33 -16.50 -10.83
C SER A 30 -1.30 -15.48 -10.40
N GLY A 31 -0.25 -15.31 -11.22
CA GLY A 31 0.73 -14.25 -11.02
C GLY A 31 0.00 -12.91 -10.90
N TRP A 32 0.07 -12.32 -9.71
CA TRP A 32 -0.64 -11.11 -9.36
C TRP A 32 -0.22 -9.95 -10.29
N THR A 33 -1.04 -9.69 -11.31
CA THR A 33 -0.76 -8.72 -12.38
C THR A 33 -0.71 -7.26 -11.86
N GLY A 34 -1.33 -6.98 -10.71
CA GLY A 34 -1.26 -5.69 -10.05
C GLY A 34 0.11 -5.42 -9.40
N GLY A 35 0.68 -6.42 -8.73
CA GLY A 35 1.99 -6.30 -8.07
C GLY A 35 3.13 -6.06 -9.06
N SER A 36 3.12 -6.73 -10.21
CA SER A 36 4.15 -6.54 -11.24
C SER A 36 4.12 -5.15 -11.87
N ARG A 37 2.92 -4.58 -12.10
CA ARG A 37 2.74 -3.21 -12.59
C ARG A 37 3.22 -2.17 -11.58
N LEU A 38 2.93 -2.38 -10.30
CA LEU A 38 3.40 -1.52 -9.23
C LEU A 38 4.93 -1.50 -9.16
N VAL A 39 5.56 -2.67 -9.08
CA VAL A 39 7.04 -2.77 -9.02
C VAL A 39 7.68 -2.15 -10.26
N ALA A 40 7.13 -2.40 -11.45
CA ALA A 40 7.63 -1.80 -12.69
C ALA A 40 7.54 -0.27 -12.67
N ARG A 41 6.43 0.29 -12.17
CA ARG A 41 6.24 1.75 -12.07
C ARG A 41 7.22 2.38 -11.08
N ILE A 42 7.46 1.73 -9.93
CA ILE A 42 8.45 2.18 -8.94
C ILE A 42 9.86 2.11 -9.53
N ARG A 43 10.24 1.00 -10.19
CA ARG A 43 11.54 0.87 -10.87
C ARG A 43 11.76 1.97 -11.91
N GLU A 44 10.75 2.24 -12.73
CA GLU A 44 10.83 3.31 -13.72
C GLU A 44 11.03 4.68 -13.05
N ARG A 45 10.34 4.94 -11.94
CA ARG A 45 10.46 6.21 -11.23
C ARG A 45 11.82 6.36 -10.54
N PHE A 46 12.36 5.28 -10.00
CA PHE A 46 13.63 5.28 -9.30
C PHE A 46 14.83 5.30 -10.23
N ARG A 47 14.63 5.11 -11.54
CA ARG A 47 15.72 5.10 -12.52
C ARG A 47 16.59 6.35 -12.40
N GLY A 48 17.87 6.15 -12.12
CA GLY A 48 18.86 7.23 -11.95
C GLY A 48 19.02 7.71 -10.49
N ASP A 49 18.28 7.14 -9.55
CA ASP A 49 18.44 7.30 -8.11
C ASP A 49 18.95 5.98 -7.50
N GLY A 50 20.27 5.84 -7.42
CA GLY A 50 20.91 4.57 -7.03
C GLY A 50 20.53 4.09 -5.64
N ASP A 51 20.29 5.01 -4.69
CA ASP A 51 19.87 4.64 -3.33
C ASP A 51 18.44 4.09 -3.34
N ALA A 52 17.55 4.71 -4.13
CA ALA A 52 16.17 4.25 -4.26
C ALA A 52 16.08 2.92 -5.00
N GLU A 53 16.86 2.73 -6.07
CA GLU A 53 16.98 1.45 -6.80
C GLU A 53 17.44 0.32 -5.87
N ALA A 54 18.51 0.55 -5.11
CA ALA A 54 19.06 -0.43 -4.17
C ALA A 54 18.08 -0.77 -3.03
N ALA A 55 17.32 0.23 -2.54
CA ALA A 55 16.29 -0.01 -1.51
C ALA A 55 15.17 -0.92 -2.04
N LEU A 56 14.72 -0.71 -3.29
CA LEU A 56 13.70 -1.54 -3.91
C LEU A 56 14.21 -2.97 -4.16
N GLU A 57 15.45 -3.11 -4.63
CA GLU A 57 16.09 -4.41 -4.85
C GLU A 57 16.22 -5.19 -3.53
N ARG A 58 16.73 -4.54 -2.47
CA ARG A 58 16.84 -5.14 -1.14
C ARG A 58 15.52 -5.69 -0.62
N VAL A 59 14.44 -4.93 -0.72
CA VAL A 59 13.10 -5.37 -0.28
C VAL A 59 12.55 -6.49 -1.17
N THR A 60 12.93 -6.52 -2.45
CA THR A 60 12.53 -7.60 -3.35
C THR A 60 13.27 -8.90 -3.03
N ASP A 61 14.56 -8.82 -2.72
CA ASP A 61 15.41 -9.98 -2.44
C ASP A 61 15.26 -10.50 -1.01
N THR A 62 15.07 -9.59 -0.05
CA THR A 62 14.90 -9.91 1.38
C THR A 62 13.63 -9.23 1.92
N PRO A 63 12.44 -9.78 1.65
CA PRO A 63 11.16 -9.13 2.00
C PRO A 63 10.92 -9.00 3.51
N ASP A 64 11.62 -9.79 4.33
CA ASP A 64 11.54 -9.75 5.79
C ASP A 64 12.50 -8.73 6.42
N ASP A 65 13.32 -8.03 5.63
CA ASP A 65 14.18 -6.95 6.11
C ASP A 65 13.35 -5.70 6.43
N GLU A 66 13.00 -5.55 7.71
CA GLU A 66 12.25 -4.42 8.23
C GLU A 66 12.97 -3.08 8.00
N THR A 67 14.31 -3.05 8.03
CA THR A 67 15.07 -1.81 7.81
C THR A 67 14.99 -1.42 6.32
N GLY A 68 15.18 -2.38 5.42
CA GLY A 68 15.00 -2.19 3.98
C GLY A 68 13.59 -1.68 3.62
N ARG A 69 12.56 -2.21 4.28
CA ARG A 69 11.16 -1.77 4.08
C ARG A 69 10.94 -0.32 4.49
N GLN A 70 11.47 0.09 5.65
CA GLN A 70 11.37 1.47 6.14
C GLN A 70 12.17 2.44 5.26
N ASP A 71 13.33 2.03 4.76
CA ASP A 71 14.11 2.80 3.79
C ASP A 71 13.32 3.05 2.51
N LEU A 72 12.73 1.98 1.95
CA LEU A 72 11.91 2.07 0.75
C LEU A 72 10.68 2.97 0.96
N GLU A 73 10.01 2.87 2.12
CA GLU A 73 8.87 3.74 2.46
C GLU A 73 9.26 5.22 2.47
N ARG A 74 10.42 5.54 3.07
CA ARG A 74 10.96 6.91 3.10
C ARG A 74 11.27 7.41 1.69
N MET A 75 11.89 6.59 0.85
CA MET A 75 12.21 6.96 -0.54
C MET A 75 10.93 7.16 -1.38
N LEU A 76 9.96 6.26 -1.28
CA LEU A 76 8.67 6.41 -1.95
C LEU A 76 7.96 7.70 -1.52
N SER A 77 7.90 7.97 -0.22
CA SER A 77 7.31 9.20 0.31
C SER A 77 8.00 10.44 -0.24
N ALA A 78 9.34 10.44 -0.29
CA ALA A 78 10.13 11.55 -0.78
C ALA A 78 9.97 11.79 -2.29
N HIS A 79 9.81 10.73 -3.09
CA HIS A 79 9.54 10.81 -4.52
C HIS A 79 8.12 11.29 -4.81
N MET A 80 7.11 10.74 -4.12
CA MET A 80 5.72 11.21 -4.25
C MET A 80 5.56 12.65 -3.75
N LEU A 81 6.35 13.08 -2.76
CA LEU A 81 6.35 14.48 -2.32
C LEU A 81 6.72 15.45 -3.44
N ARG A 82 7.71 15.06 -4.26
CA ARG A 82 8.26 15.88 -5.36
C ARG A 82 7.50 15.73 -6.67
N ASP A 83 6.82 14.61 -6.87
CA ASP A 83 6.14 14.26 -8.10
C ASP A 83 4.68 13.86 -7.81
N ARG A 84 3.75 14.79 -8.09
CA ARG A 84 2.32 14.61 -7.87
C ARG A 84 1.69 13.59 -8.82
N ASP A 85 2.21 13.46 -10.04
CA ASP A 85 1.71 12.49 -11.01
C ASP A 85 2.09 11.08 -10.56
N PHE A 86 3.31 10.91 -10.03
CA PHE A 86 3.74 9.68 -9.40
C PHE A 86 2.91 9.32 -8.16
N GLU A 87 2.57 10.30 -7.30
CA GLU A 87 1.63 10.05 -6.19
C GLU A 87 0.28 9.52 -6.71
N GLY A 88 -0.29 10.17 -7.73
CA GLY A 88 -1.57 9.79 -8.32
C GLY A 88 -1.55 8.37 -8.90
N ASP A 89 -0.46 8.01 -9.58
CA ASP A 89 -0.26 6.66 -10.10
C ASP A 89 -0.13 5.61 -8.98
N MET A 90 0.68 5.91 -7.96
CA MET A 90 0.88 5.02 -6.81
C MET A 90 -0.43 4.77 -6.08
N ARG A 91 -1.21 5.82 -5.81
CA ARG A 91 -2.53 5.70 -5.19
C ARG A 91 -3.45 4.79 -6.00
N ARG A 92 -3.55 5.02 -7.32
CA ARG A 92 -4.39 4.22 -8.21
C ARG A 92 -3.98 2.74 -8.19
N LEU A 93 -2.69 2.45 -8.30
CA LEU A 93 -2.17 1.08 -8.31
C LEU A 93 -2.39 0.37 -6.96
N VAL A 94 -2.22 1.08 -5.84
CA VAL A 94 -2.52 0.57 -4.50
C VAL A 94 -4.01 0.26 -4.36
N ASP A 95 -4.88 1.19 -4.75
CA ASP A 95 -6.33 1.03 -4.67
C ASP A 95 -6.82 -0.14 -5.55
N GLU A 96 -6.31 -0.26 -6.78
CA GLU A 96 -6.58 -1.39 -7.67
C GLU A 96 -6.15 -2.73 -7.06
N ALA A 97 -4.98 -2.76 -6.41
CA ALA A 97 -4.45 -3.96 -5.77
C ALA A 97 -5.28 -4.38 -4.54
N VAL A 98 -5.75 -3.41 -3.75
CA VAL A 98 -6.65 -3.64 -2.62
C VAL A 98 -8.01 -4.14 -3.12
N ALA A 99 -8.59 -3.52 -4.14
CA ALA A 99 -9.86 -3.92 -4.73
C ALA A 99 -9.79 -5.33 -5.36
N ALA A 100 -8.67 -5.67 -6.01
CA ALA A 100 -8.45 -7.00 -6.58
C ALA A 100 -8.33 -8.09 -5.50
N SER A 101 -7.71 -7.76 -4.36
CA SER A 101 -7.61 -8.67 -3.21
C SER A 101 -8.97 -8.92 -2.53
N GLY A 102 -9.93 -7.99 -2.69
CA GLY A 102 -11.29 -8.09 -2.13
C GLY A 102 -12.27 -8.99 -2.89
N ARG A 103 -11.89 -9.58 -4.04
CA ARG A 103 -12.73 -10.56 -4.76
C ARG A 103 -12.78 -11.95 -4.11
N GLY A 104 -12.18 -12.10 -2.93
CA GLY A 104 -12.30 -13.24 -2.01
C GLY A 104 -12.90 -12.85 -0.65
N GLY A 105 -14.03 -12.14 -0.64
CA GLY A 105 -14.76 -11.75 0.59
C GLY A 105 -14.07 -10.65 1.41
N PRO A 106 -14.79 -10.01 2.36
CA PRO A 106 -14.25 -8.88 3.11
C PRO A 106 -13.27 -9.37 4.18
N GLN A 107 -11.99 -9.50 3.84
CA GLN A 107 -10.92 -9.51 4.85
C GLN A 107 -10.53 -8.07 5.17
N VAL A 108 -11.25 -7.52 6.14
CA VAL A 108 -10.79 -6.38 6.91
C VAL A 108 -9.50 -6.81 7.62
N SER A 109 -8.35 -6.38 7.11
CA SER A 109 -7.06 -6.64 7.74
C SER A 109 -7.04 -5.95 9.10
N ALA A 110 -7.12 -6.73 10.18
CA ALA A 110 -7.09 -6.24 11.56
C ALA A 110 -5.81 -5.45 11.90
N ALA A 111 -4.79 -5.48 11.05
CA ALA A 111 -3.59 -4.66 11.17
C ALA A 111 -3.82 -3.17 10.84
N LEU A 112 -4.82 -2.85 10.00
CA LEU A 112 -5.19 -1.46 9.67
C LEU A 112 -6.21 -0.86 10.66
N ILE A 113 -6.94 -1.69 11.40
CA ILE A 113 -7.82 -1.27 12.49
C ILE A 113 -7.06 -1.38 13.82
N LYS A 114 -5.98 -0.62 13.97
CA LYS A 114 -5.41 -0.35 15.31
C LYS A 114 -5.64 1.09 15.76
N ASN A 115 -6.20 1.95 14.91
CA ASN A 115 -6.43 3.38 15.20
C ASN A 115 -7.79 3.94 14.75
N ALA A 116 -8.72 3.13 14.23
CA ALA A 116 -10.09 3.59 14.06
C ALA A 116 -10.75 3.61 15.45
N GLN A 117 -10.63 4.73 16.16
CA GLN A 117 -11.46 4.99 17.34
C GLN A 117 -12.92 4.98 16.90
N VAL A 118 -13.60 3.86 17.12
CA VAL A 118 -15.05 3.78 17.03
C VAL A 118 -15.59 4.61 18.19
N PHE A 119 -15.97 5.85 17.90
CA PHE A 119 -16.75 6.67 18.83
C PHE A 119 -18.11 6.02 19.00
N ASN A 120 -18.23 5.17 20.02
CA ASN A 120 -19.47 4.53 20.40
C ASN A 120 -20.19 5.43 21.42
N ASN A 121 -20.45 6.69 21.05
CA ASN A 121 -21.29 7.56 21.86
C ASN A 121 -22.74 7.35 21.45
N LYS A 122 -23.57 7.00 22.43
CA LYS A 122 -25.02 6.84 22.33
C LYS A 122 -25.61 8.12 21.73
N VAL A 123 -26.08 8.05 20.48
CA VAL A 123 -26.80 9.16 19.86
C VAL A 123 -28.21 9.17 20.45
N GLU A 124 -28.40 9.95 21.51
CA GLU A 124 -29.74 10.29 22.00
C GLU A 124 -30.26 11.48 21.18
N ILE A 125 -31.13 11.20 20.21
CA ILE A 125 -31.85 12.24 19.49
C ILE A 125 -33.00 12.69 20.42
N GLN A 126 -32.80 13.78 21.16
CA GLN A 126 -33.89 14.53 21.77
C GLN A 126 -34.25 15.70 20.84
N GLY A 127 -35.41 15.60 20.21
CA GLY A 127 -36.02 16.67 19.45
C GLY A 127 -37.48 16.33 19.18
N ASP A 128 -38.39 17.21 19.61
CA ASP A 128 -39.82 17.07 19.37
C ASP A 128 -40.09 17.06 17.87
N TRP A 129 -40.49 15.89 17.37
CA TRP A 129 -40.88 15.69 15.98
C TRP A 129 -42.21 16.38 15.73
N ASN A 130 -42.16 17.58 15.15
CA ASN A 130 -43.35 18.26 14.65
C ASN A 130 -43.51 17.91 13.16
N VAL A 131 -44.38 16.94 12.87
CA VAL A 131 -44.80 16.63 11.49
C VAL A 131 -46.02 17.50 11.20
N SER A 132 -45.84 18.54 10.39
CA SER A 132 -46.93 19.32 9.79
C SER A 132 -47.49 18.62 8.56
#